data_AF-A0A939GYA7-F1
#
_entry.id   AF-A0A939GYA7-F1
#
_cell.length_a   1.000
_cell.length_b   1.000
_cell.length_c   1.000
_cell.angle_alpha   90.00
_cell.angle_beta   90.00
_cell.angle_gamma   90.00
#
_symmetry.space_group_name_H-M   'P 1'
#
loop_
_entity.id
_entity.type
_entity.pdbx_description
1 polymer ?
#
loop_
_entity_poly.entity_id
_entity_poly.type
_entity_poly.pdbx_seq_one_letter_code
_entity_poly.pdbx_strand_id
1 'polypeptide(L)'
;MSQHESVSPTTIWVLTLAGLGVALLIIWGFVAQRQQQEAAQQLKKQQAAYAIYERNTRVNAPTTDNSAEPTPTQQERQNAWEEARQIRKFLLEHPSVTPGPGFSAPGVQTTGAAIVRAIDNAQER
;
A
#
# COMPACT_ATOMS: atom_id res chain seq x y z
N MET A 1 -20.30 -67.71 -23.50
CA MET A 1 -21.17 -67.18 -22.41
C MET A 1 -20.42 -66.03 -21.76
N SER A 2 -20.62 -64.81 -22.25
CA SER A 2 -20.01 -63.61 -21.66
C SER A 2 -20.84 -63.22 -20.45
N GLN A 3 -20.34 -63.51 -19.26
CA GLN A 3 -20.95 -63.07 -18.01
C GLN A 3 -20.79 -61.55 -17.94
N HIS A 4 -21.85 -60.82 -18.28
CA HIS A 4 -21.96 -59.43 -17.88
C HIS A 4 -22.29 -59.42 -16.39
N GLU A 5 -21.27 -59.30 -15.55
CA GLU A 5 -21.44 -59.04 -14.13
C GLU A 5 -22.29 -57.77 -13.98
N SER A 6 -23.49 -57.94 -13.43
CA SER A 6 -24.39 -56.83 -13.17
C SER A 6 -23.82 -56.03 -12.01
N VAL A 7 -23.27 -54.85 -12.32
CA VAL A 7 -22.72 -53.93 -11.32
C VAL A 7 -23.87 -53.48 -10.42
N SER A 8 -23.80 -53.82 -9.13
CA SER A 8 -24.85 -53.47 -8.19
C SER A 8 -24.98 -51.95 -8.06
N PRO A 9 -26.20 -51.42 -7.87
CA PRO A 9 -26.42 -49.96 -7.80
C PRO A 9 -25.60 -49.30 -6.69
N THR A 10 -25.33 -50.00 -5.60
CA THR A 10 -24.42 -49.55 -4.53
C THR A 10 -23.00 -49.33 -5.01
N THR A 11 -22.47 -50.19 -5.89
CA THR A 11 -21.12 -50.05 -6.45
C THR A 11 -21.01 -48.82 -7.34
N ILE A 12 -22.07 -48.49 -8.09
CA ILE A 12 -22.12 -47.26 -8.90
C ILE A 12 -22.05 -46.03 -7.99
N TRP A 13 -22.86 -45.98 -6.93
CA TRP A 13 -22.85 -44.86 -5.97
C TRP A 13 -21.50 -44.67 -5.28
N VAL A 14 -20.84 -45.76 -4.87
CA VAL A 14 -19.51 -45.70 -4.26
C VAL A 14 -18.47 -45.14 -5.24
N LEU A 15 -18.49 -45.58 -6.50
CA LEU A 15 -17.58 -45.06 -7.53
C LEU A 15 -17.84 -43.59 -7.85
N THR A 16 -19.11 -43.16 -7.88
CA THR A 16 -19.46 -41.75 -8.10
C THR A 16 -18.99 -40.85 -6.96
N LEU A 17 -19.21 -41.27 -5.70
CA LEU A 17 -18.74 -40.53 -4.52
C LEU A 17 -17.22 -40.48 -4.44
N ALA A 18 -16.54 -41.59 -4.75
CA ALA A 18 -15.09 -41.64 -4.84
C ALA A 18 -14.56 -40.69 -5.93
N GLY A 19 -15.18 -40.69 -7.12
CA GLY A 19 -14.84 -39.80 -8.21
C GLY A 19 -15.02 -38.31 -7.85
N LEU A 20 -16.13 -37.96 -7.20
CA LEU A 20 -16.39 -36.60 -6.70
C LEU A 20 -15.36 -36.17 -5.64
N GLY A 21 -15.01 -37.06 -4.71
CA GLY A 21 -13.98 -36.79 -3.71
C GLY A 21 -12.62 -36.49 -4.34
N VAL A 22 -12.20 -37.31 -5.31
CA VAL A 22 -10.95 -37.09 -6.03
C VAL A 22 -10.98 -35.80 -6.85
N ALA A 23 -12.10 -35.50 -7.53
CA ALA A 23 -12.24 -34.26 -8.30
C ALA A 23 -12.13 -33.01 -7.41
N LEU A 24 -12.76 -33.03 -6.22
CA LEU A 24 -12.66 -31.94 -5.25
C LEU A 24 -11.24 -31.74 -4.74
N LEU A 25 -10.49 -32.81 -4.47
CA LEU A 25 -9.09 -32.73 -4.05
C LEU A 25 -8.19 -32.12 -5.13
N ILE A 26 -8.42 -32.47 -6.41
CA ILE A 26 -7.66 -31.90 -7.53
C ILE A 26 -7.94 -30.38 -7.66
N ILE A 27 -9.20 -29.97 -7.58
CA ILE A 27 -9.59 -28.56 -7.65
C ILE A 27 -8.97 -27.78 -6.48
N TRP A 28 -9.05 -28.31 -5.27
CA TRP A 28 -8.51 -27.64 -4.08
C TRP A 28 -6.98 -27.53 -4.15
N GLY A 29 -6.29 -28.59 -4.59
CA GLY A 29 -4.84 -28.57 -4.83
C GLY A 29 -4.44 -27.53 -5.89
N PHE A 30 -5.20 -27.45 -7.00
CA PHE A 30 -4.96 -26.47 -8.05
C PHE A 30 -5.15 -25.03 -7.56
N VAL A 31 -6.22 -24.76 -6.80
CA VAL A 31 -6.48 -23.44 -6.21
C VAL A 31 -5.38 -23.07 -5.21
N ALA A 32 -5.01 -23.98 -4.31
CA ALA A 32 -3.95 -23.74 -3.33
C ALA A 32 -2.60 -23.46 -4.00
N GLN A 33 -2.27 -24.18 -5.07
CA GLN A 33 -1.06 -23.95 -5.86
C GLN A 33 -1.10 -22.58 -6.56
N ARG A 34 -2.25 -22.16 -7.08
CA ARG A 34 -2.42 -20.82 -7.66
C ARG A 34 -2.27 -19.72 -6.61
N GLN A 35 -2.85 -19.93 -5.42
CA GLN A 35 -2.74 -19.01 -4.30
C GLN A 35 -1.30 -18.85 -3.84
N GLN A 36 -0.52 -19.93 -3.81
CA GLN A 36 0.92 -19.87 -3.53
C GLN A 36 1.68 -19.11 -4.61
N GLN A 37 1.32 -19.26 -5.88
CA GLN A 37 1.93 -18.50 -6.97
C GLN A 37 1.60 -17.01 -6.86
N GLU A 38 0.36 -16.65 -6.53
CA GLU A 38 -0.04 -15.26 -6.30
C GLU A 38 0.68 -14.65 -5.11
N ALA A 39 0.78 -15.39 -3.99
CA ALA A 39 1.55 -14.97 -2.81
C ALA A 39 3.05 -14.82 -3.15
N ALA A 40 3.62 -15.74 -3.91
CA ALA A 40 5.01 -15.65 -4.37
C ALA A 40 5.23 -14.47 -5.33
N GLN A 41 4.26 -14.15 -6.19
CA GLN A 41 4.30 -12.97 -7.05
C GLN A 41 4.19 -11.67 -6.24
N GLN A 42 3.36 -11.64 -5.20
CA GLN A 42 3.28 -10.50 -4.29
C GLN A 42 4.60 -10.30 -3.53
N LEU A 43 5.22 -11.38 -3.04
CA LEU A 43 6.56 -11.32 -2.43
C LEU A 43 7.62 -10.78 -3.41
N LYS A 44 7.63 -11.29 -4.65
CA LYS A 44 8.55 -10.81 -5.70
C LYS A 44 8.34 -9.33 -6.01
N LYS A 45 7.09 -8.85 -6.03
CA LYS A 45 6.76 -7.43 -6.20
C LYS A 45 7.27 -6.57 -5.04
N GLN A 46 7.12 -7.04 -3.80
CA GLN A 46 7.65 -6.36 -2.62
C GLN A 46 9.19 -6.31 -2.63
N GLN A 47 9.84 -7.43 -2.97
CA GLN A 47 11.30 -7.48 -3.10
C GLN A 47 11.82 -6.60 -4.23
N ALA A 48 11.13 -6.57 -5.38
CA ALA A 48 11.48 -5.68 -6.48
C ALA A 48 11.29 -4.20 -6.10
N ALA A 49 10.20 -3.85 -5.42
CA ALA A 49 9.97 -2.49 -4.93
C ALA A 49 11.03 -2.08 -3.88
N TYR A 50 11.40 -2.98 -2.97
CA TYR A 50 12.44 -2.74 -1.98
C TYR A 50 13.83 -2.65 -2.62
N ALA A 51 14.13 -3.46 -3.65
CA ALA A 51 15.37 -3.37 -4.40
C ALA A 51 15.46 -2.07 -5.21
N ILE A 52 14.34 -1.57 -5.74
CA ILE A 52 14.28 -0.24 -6.38
C ILE A 52 14.47 0.86 -5.33
N TYR A 53 13.83 0.74 -4.17
CA TYR A 53 14.03 1.68 -3.06
C TYR A 53 15.49 1.68 -2.63
N GLU A 54 16.09 0.54 -2.31
CA GLU A 54 17.52 0.41 -1.98
C GLU A 54 18.42 0.93 -3.10
N ARG A 55 18.12 0.65 -4.37
CA ARG A 55 18.93 1.17 -5.47
C ARG A 55 18.84 2.68 -5.53
N ASN A 56 17.64 3.25 -5.38
CA ASN A 56 17.44 4.69 -5.37
C ASN A 56 18.03 5.35 -4.11
N THR A 57 18.00 4.67 -2.96
CA THR A 57 18.58 5.13 -1.70
C THR A 57 20.04 4.73 -1.50
N ARG A 58 20.64 3.93 -2.40
CA ARG A 58 22.09 3.73 -2.51
C ARG A 58 22.72 4.69 -3.51
N VAL A 59 22.01 5.05 -4.57
CA VAL A 59 22.37 6.18 -5.44
C VAL A 59 22.22 7.51 -4.68
N ASN A 60 21.22 7.60 -3.80
CA ASN A 60 21.06 8.70 -2.82
C ASN A 60 21.49 8.29 -1.40
N ALA A 61 22.28 7.22 -1.24
CA ALA A 61 22.94 7.04 0.05
C ALA A 61 23.91 8.19 0.12
N PRO A 62 23.93 8.98 1.21
CA PRO A 62 24.92 10.00 1.38
C PRO A 62 26.27 9.30 1.49
N THR A 63 26.89 9.08 0.33
CA THR A 63 28.33 9.00 0.21
C THR A 63 28.81 10.22 0.96
N THR A 64 29.61 10.00 2.00
CA THR A 64 30.36 11.06 2.68
C THR A 64 31.46 11.54 1.73
N ASP A 65 31.05 11.99 0.54
CA ASP A 65 31.89 12.56 -0.49
C ASP A 65 31.01 13.48 -1.36
N ASN A 66 31.04 14.77 -1.00
CA ASN A 66 30.93 15.91 -1.91
C ASN A 66 29.93 15.83 -3.09
N SER A 67 28.66 15.57 -2.81
CA SER A 67 27.56 16.01 -3.68
C SER A 67 26.55 16.77 -2.84
N ALA A 68 26.65 18.09 -2.92
CA ALA A 68 25.80 19.03 -2.20
C ALA A 68 24.37 18.98 -2.73
N GLU A 69 23.50 18.16 -2.14
CA GLU A 69 22.24 18.74 -1.69
C GLU A 69 22.61 19.76 -0.61
N PRO A 70 22.17 21.03 -0.71
CA PRO A 70 22.44 21.97 0.36
C PRO A 70 21.76 21.39 1.60
N THR A 71 22.57 20.88 2.54
CA THR A 71 22.08 20.65 3.89
C THR A 71 21.49 21.99 4.29
N PRO A 72 20.16 22.08 4.51
CA PRO A 72 19.53 23.35 4.74
C PRO A 72 20.27 24.00 5.89
N THR A 73 20.88 25.13 5.55
CA THR A 73 21.68 25.94 6.45
C THR A 73 20.85 26.17 7.71
N GLN A 74 21.51 26.41 8.83
CA GLN A 74 20.79 26.73 10.08
C GLN A 74 19.77 27.86 9.88
N GLN A 75 20.05 28.76 8.93
CA GLN A 75 19.17 29.82 8.47
C GLN A 75 17.95 29.33 7.68
N GLU A 76 18.10 28.39 6.74
CA GLU A 76 16.96 27.79 6.02
C GLU A 76 16.05 26.98 6.95
N ARG A 77 16.61 26.28 7.94
CA ARG A 77 15.82 25.61 8.97
C ARG A 77 15.08 26.59 9.88
N GLN A 78 15.71 27.70 10.22
CA GLN A 78 15.08 28.79 10.98
C GLN A 78 13.90 29.39 10.20
N ASN A 79 14.11 29.70 8.92
CA ASN A 79 13.10 30.24 8.02
C ASN A 79 11.92 29.27 7.84
N ALA A 80 12.18 27.99 7.63
CA ALA A 80 11.12 26.97 7.52
C ALA A 80 10.31 26.82 8.82
N TRP A 81 10.94 27.02 9.98
CA TRP A 81 10.26 27.00 11.28
C TRP A 81 9.37 28.23 11.48
N GLU A 82 9.84 29.40 11.05
CA GLU A 82 9.06 30.65 11.05
C GLU A 82 7.88 30.57 10.09
N GLU A 83 8.08 30.03 8.89
CA GLU A 83 7.03 29.82 7.90
C GLU A 83 5.96 28.84 8.41
N ALA A 84 6.38 27.69 8.99
CA ALA A 84 5.46 26.75 9.61
C ALA A 84 4.63 27.40 10.74
N ARG A 85 5.24 28.31 11.50
CA ARG A 85 4.53 29.07 12.55
C ARG A 85 3.49 30.03 11.96
N GLN A 86 3.78 30.68 10.84
CA GLN A 86 2.82 31.55 10.15
C GLN A 86 1.66 30.75 9.56
N ILE A 87 1.95 29.63 8.91
CA ILE A 87 0.95 28.72 8.33
C ILE A 87 0.01 28.19 9.43
N ARG A 88 0.57 27.79 10.58
CA ARG A 88 -0.22 27.35 11.72
C ARG A 88 -1.17 28.44 12.23
N LYS A 89 -0.70 29.68 12.34
CA LYS A 89 -1.55 30.82 12.75
C LYS A 89 -2.69 31.04 11.77
N PHE A 90 -2.37 31.11 10.47
CA PHE A 90 -3.36 31.24 9.40
C PHE A 90 -4.44 30.17 9.48
N LEU A 91 -4.05 28.92 9.74
CA LEU A 91 -4.99 27.82 9.90
C LEU A 91 -5.84 27.92 11.16
N LEU A 92 -5.27 28.33 12.29
CA LEU A 92 -6.04 28.46 13.54
C LEU A 92 -6.99 29.66 13.54
N GLU A 93 -6.73 30.66 12.71
CA GLU A 93 -7.61 31.83 12.52
C GLU A 93 -8.80 31.54 11.61
N HIS A 94 -8.76 30.46 10.82
CA HIS A 94 -9.84 30.14 9.89
C HIS A 94 -10.97 29.36 10.59
N PRO A 95 -12.24 29.82 10.51
CA PRO A 95 -13.36 29.18 11.22
C PRO A 95 -13.64 27.75 10.77
N SER A 96 -13.13 27.34 9.60
CA SER A 96 -13.33 26.01 9.03
C SER A 96 -12.31 24.98 9.53
N VAL A 97 -11.34 25.39 10.34
CA VAL A 97 -10.25 24.53 10.81
C VAL A 97 -10.44 24.22 12.28
N THR A 98 -10.63 22.95 12.60
CA THR A 98 -10.62 22.45 13.98
C THR A 98 -9.35 21.65 14.22
N PRO A 99 -8.41 22.12 15.07
CA PRO A 99 -7.16 21.42 15.32
C PRO A 99 -7.40 20.13 16.10
N GLY A 100 -7.01 18.99 15.53
CA GLY A 100 -7.02 17.68 16.17
C GLY A 100 -5.61 17.18 16.56
N PRO A 101 -5.51 16.00 17.20
CA PRO A 101 -4.23 15.35 17.45
C PRO A 101 -3.42 15.20 16.16
N GLY A 102 -2.16 15.63 16.16
CA GLY A 102 -1.30 15.61 14.97
C GLY A 102 -1.35 16.86 14.09
N PHE A 103 -2.19 17.86 14.41
CA PHE A 103 -2.22 19.15 13.70
C PHE A 103 -0.89 19.89 13.72
N SER A 104 -0.02 19.64 14.70
CA SER A 104 1.32 20.23 14.78
C SER A 104 2.29 19.70 13.72
N ALA A 105 1.97 18.61 13.01
CA ALA A 105 2.82 18.02 12.00
C ALA A 105 2.96 18.96 10.77
N PRO A 106 4.19 19.20 10.27
CA PRO A 106 4.41 20.10 9.14
C PRO A 106 3.57 19.77 7.90
N GLY A 107 3.46 18.47 7.56
CA GLY A 107 2.67 18.02 6.41
C GLY A 107 1.16 18.26 6.54
N VAL A 108 0.62 18.27 7.76
CA VAL A 108 -0.81 18.52 7.99
C VAL A 108 -1.11 20.01 7.85
N GLN A 109 -0.19 20.88 8.30
CA GLN A 109 -0.34 22.34 8.19
C GLN A 109 -0.20 22.82 6.74
N THR A 110 0.74 22.27 5.97
CA THR A 110 0.90 22.65 4.56
C THR A 110 -0.30 22.24 3.73
N THR A 111 -0.79 21.00 3.89
CA THR A 111 -2.01 20.53 3.20
C THR A 111 -3.25 21.31 3.65
N GLY A 112 -3.42 21.53 4.95
CA GLY A 112 -4.55 22.31 5.47
C GLY A 112 -4.58 23.71 4.88
N ALA A 113 -3.43 24.39 4.79
CA ALA A 113 -3.39 25.77 4.31
C ALA A 113 -3.66 25.87 2.80
N ALA A 114 -3.24 24.89 2.02
CA ALA A 114 -3.58 24.80 0.61
C ALA A 114 -5.10 24.63 0.40
N ILE A 115 -5.74 23.78 1.22
CA ILE A 115 -7.20 23.56 1.16
C ILE A 115 -7.95 24.85 1.53
N VAL A 116 -7.57 25.50 2.62
CA VAL A 116 -8.20 26.75 3.06
C VAL A 116 -8.08 27.84 1.99
N ARG A 117 -6.89 28.05 1.42
CA ARG A 117 -6.71 29.03 0.32
C ARG A 117 -7.53 28.69 -0.93
N ALA A 118 -7.70 27.41 -1.24
CA ALA A 118 -8.54 26.99 -2.36
C ALA A 118 -10.03 27.28 -2.11
N ILE A 119 -10.50 27.10 -0.87
CA ILE A 119 -11.87 27.43 -0.47
C ILE A 119 -12.10 28.95 -0.54
N ASP A 120 -11.18 29.74 0.01
CA ASP A 120 -11.29 31.21 -0.01
C ASP A 120 -11.34 31.73 -1.45
N ASN A 121 -10.45 31.26 -2.33
CA ASN A 121 -10.44 31.63 -3.75
C ASN A 121 -11.70 31.15 -4.50
N ALA A 122 -12.32 30.04 -4.08
CA ALA A 122 -13.59 29.57 -4.65
C ALA A 122 -14.79 30.38 -4.15
N GLN A 123 -14.73 31.00 -2.97
CA GLN A 123 -15.78 31.87 -2.42
C GLN A 123 -15.68 33.31 -2.95
N GLU A 124 -14.49 33.76 -3.32
CA GLU A 124 -14.26 35.09 -3.92
C GLU A 124 -14.62 35.17 -5.42
N ARG A 125 -15.00 34.05 -6.04
CA ARG A 125 -15.45 33.94 -7.43
C ARG A 125 -16.96 33.77 -7.54
#